data_AF-A0A8J6ZCP7-F1
#
_entry.id   AF-A0A8J6ZCP7-F1
#
_cell.length_a   1.000
_cell.length_b   1.000
_cell.length_c   1.000
_cell.angle_alpha   90.00
_cell.angle_beta   90.00
_cell.angle_gamma   90.00
#
_symmetry.space_group_name_H-M   'P 1'
#
loop_
_entity.id
_entity.type
_entity.pdbx_description
1 polymer ?
#
loop_
_entity_poly.entity_id
_entity_poly.type
_entity_poly.pdbx_seq_one_letter_code
_entity_poly.pdbx_strand_id
1 'polypeptide(L)'
;MKQKSLQESLVESLLPLALIFGLILMLSLNVGETNHSEMSKIPLESLLEFIIGYLAATAEIAAAMVIGIAVIRGILVYVSRNFSRSKQYFDSTELVRLQLGRSLVLGLEFSVASDILRTAVAPTRDHILTLGAIVLLRTLLNYFLEREIQHVEQSYQNAEKHENI
;
A
#
# COMPACT_ATOMS: atom_id res chain seq x y z
N MET A 1 32.51 -3.99 -18.56
CA MET A 1 32.31 -3.38 -17.23
C MET A 1 30.81 -3.13 -16.97
N LYS A 2 29.96 -4.18 -16.89
CA LYS A 2 28.48 -4.04 -16.94
C LYS A 2 27.73 -4.79 -15.82
N GLN A 3 28.37 -4.99 -14.65
CA GLN A 3 27.77 -5.72 -13.53
C GLN A 3 27.52 -4.86 -12.27
N LYS A 4 27.97 -3.60 -12.23
CA LYS A 4 27.89 -2.76 -11.02
C LYS A 4 26.50 -2.14 -10.74
N SER A 5 25.59 -2.11 -11.71
CA SER A 5 24.29 -1.40 -11.56
C SER A 5 23.20 -2.22 -10.88
N LEU A 6 23.27 -3.57 -10.88
CA LEU A 6 22.23 -4.41 -10.27
C LEU A 6 22.41 -4.50 -8.76
N GLN A 7 23.64 -4.50 -8.25
CA GLN A 7 23.87 -4.53 -6.81
C GLN A 7 23.44 -3.23 -6.13
N GLU A 8 23.68 -2.06 -6.74
CA GLU A 8 23.27 -0.78 -6.15
C GLU A 8 21.74 -0.62 -6.11
N SER A 9 21.04 -0.97 -7.20
CA SER A 9 19.57 -0.94 -7.25
C SER A 9 18.91 -1.94 -6.28
N LEU A 10 19.49 -3.13 -6.10
CA LEU A 10 18.99 -4.11 -5.13
C LEU A 10 19.24 -3.63 -3.69
N VAL A 11 20.40 -3.05 -3.39
CA VAL A 11 20.69 -2.53 -2.05
C VAL A 11 19.76 -1.36 -1.72
N GLU A 12 19.51 -0.42 -2.62
CA GLU A 12 18.63 0.73 -2.38
C GLU A 12 17.17 0.32 -2.07
N SER A 13 16.68 -0.73 -2.72
CA SER A 13 15.33 -1.24 -2.49
C SER A 13 15.22 -2.20 -1.31
N LEU A 14 16.26 -3.00 -1.04
CA LEU A 14 16.27 -3.99 0.03
C LEU A 14 16.68 -3.40 1.39
N LEU A 15 17.40 -2.27 1.41
CA LEU A 15 17.82 -1.56 2.63
C LEU A 15 16.65 -1.20 3.55
N PRO A 16 15.55 -0.56 3.08
CA PRO A 16 14.41 -0.29 3.95
C PRO A 16 13.75 -1.57 4.47
N LEU A 17 13.69 -2.63 3.65
CA LEU A 17 13.15 -3.94 4.04
C LEU A 17 13.96 -4.58 5.17
N ALA A 18 15.29 -4.56 5.04
CA ALA A 18 16.22 -5.09 6.02
C ALA A 18 16.21 -4.29 7.32
N LEU A 19 16.06 -2.96 7.24
CA LEU A 19 15.90 -2.09 8.41
C LEU A 19 14.59 -2.36 9.14
N ILE A 20 13.48 -2.51 8.41
CA ILE A 20 12.17 -2.86 8.99
C ILE A 20 12.24 -4.23 9.66
N PHE A 21 12.79 -5.23 8.96
CA PHE A 21 12.96 -6.58 9.50
C PHE A 21 13.86 -6.58 10.74
N GLY A 22 14.98 -5.86 10.69
CA GLY A 22 15.90 -5.70 11.81
C GLY A 22 15.26 -5.01 13.02
N LEU A 23 14.45 -3.98 12.80
CA LEU A 23 13.71 -3.29 13.86
C LEU A 23 12.64 -4.19 14.49
N ILE A 24 11.88 -4.93 13.66
CA ILE A 24 10.89 -5.91 14.13
C ILE A 24 11.57 -7.02 14.94
N LEU A 25 12.68 -7.56 14.46
CA LEU A 25 13.45 -8.58 15.16
C LEU A 25 14.03 -8.06 16.48
N MET A 26 14.55 -6.82 16.48
CA MET A 26 15.09 -6.16 17.67
C MET A 26 14.00 -5.93 18.73
N LEU A 27 12.80 -5.48 18.32
CA LEU A 27 11.64 -5.36 19.21
C LEU A 27 11.12 -6.73 19.68
N SER A 28 11.21 -7.77 18.85
CA SER A 28 10.81 -9.13 19.22
C SER A 28 11.74 -9.74 20.28
N LEU A 29 13.04 -9.46 20.21
CA LEU A 29 14.05 -10.03 21.13
C LEU A 29 14.26 -9.22 22.41
N ASN A 30 14.01 -7.90 22.42
CA ASN A 30 14.37 -7.02 23.53
C ASN A 30 13.26 -6.82 24.59
N VAL A 31 12.03 -7.28 24.36
CA VAL A 31 10.94 -7.09 25.34
C VAL A 31 10.94 -8.26 26.34
N GLY A 32 11.89 -8.24 27.26
CA GLY A 32 11.77 -8.91 28.55
C GLY A 32 10.67 -8.25 29.38
N GLU A 33 9.94 -9.07 30.15
CA GLU A 33 8.76 -8.75 30.98
C GLU A 33 8.57 -7.29 31.40
N THR A 34 7.63 -6.59 30.77
CA THR A 34 7.00 -5.42 31.39
C THR A 34 6.02 -5.92 32.44
N ASN A 35 6.52 -6.11 33.66
CA ASN A 35 5.74 -6.33 34.85
C ASN A 35 4.56 -5.35 34.87
N HIS A 36 3.33 -5.88 34.90
CA HIS A 36 2.12 -5.08 34.98
C HIS A 36 2.04 -4.39 36.35
N SER A 37 2.63 -3.21 36.48
CA SER A 37 2.19 -2.26 37.49
C SER A 37 0.89 -1.64 36.99
N GLU A 38 -0.23 -2.09 37.55
CA GLU A 38 -1.51 -1.40 37.44
C GLU A 38 -1.33 0.06 37.86
N MET A 39 -1.24 0.94 36.86
CA MET A 39 -1.20 2.39 37.05
C MET A 39 -2.59 2.92 36.66
N SER A 40 -3.21 3.63 37.59
CA SER A 40 -4.49 4.33 37.47
C SER A 40 -4.73 4.90 36.06
N LYS A 41 -5.55 4.21 35.25
CA LYS A 41 -6.00 4.70 33.93
C LYS A 41 -6.66 6.07 34.10
N ILE A 42 -6.08 7.11 33.51
CA ILE A 42 -6.65 8.45 33.50
C ILE A 42 -7.91 8.40 32.61
N PRO A 43 -9.08 8.95 33.03
CA PRO A 43 -10.33 8.85 32.24
C PRO A 43 -10.23 9.41 30.82
N LEU A 44 -9.26 10.30 30.57
CA LEU A 44 -8.98 10.88 29.25
C LEU A 44 -8.45 9.86 28.22
N GLU A 45 -7.78 8.79 28.67
CA GLU A 45 -7.26 7.75 27.76
C GLU A 45 -8.40 6.97 27.10
N SER A 46 -9.46 6.67 27.87
CA SER A 46 -10.65 5.98 27.34
C SER A 46 -11.38 6.79 26.26
N LEU A 47 -11.43 8.12 26.42
CA LEU A 47 -12.04 9.01 25.44
C LEU A 47 -11.20 9.08 24.16
N LEU A 48 -9.87 9.12 24.32
CA LEU A 48 -8.93 9.14 23.20
C LEU A 48 -8.98 7.84 22.39
N GLU A 49 -8.98 6.69 23.06
CA GLU A 49 -9.17 5.37 22.44
C GLU A 49 -10.48 5.30 21.64
N PHE A 50 -11.57 5.82 22.21
CA PHE A 50 -12.87 5.85 21.54
C PHE A 50 -12.88 6.76 20.30
N ILE A 51 -12.35 7.99 20.42
CA ILE A 51 -12.29 8.95 19.30
C ILE A 51 -11.45 8.39 18.15
N ILE A 52 -10.25 7.88 18.47
CA ILE A 52 -9.33 7.35 17.46
C ILE A 52 -9.88 6.08 16.83
N GLY A 53 -10.54 5.20 17.61
CA GLY A 53 -11.24 4.04 17.09
C GLY A 53 -12.33 4.42 16.08
N TYR A 54 -13.09 5.47 16.36
CA TYR A 54 -14.11 5.97 15.43
C TYR A 54 -13.49 6.56 14.16
N LEU A 55 -12.44 7.37 14.28
CA LEU A 55 -11.71 7.93 13.14
C LEU A 55 -11.11 6.83 12.25
N ALA A 56 -10.46 5.84 12.84
CA ALA A 56 -9.92 4.69 12.12
C ALA A 56 -11.03 3.94 11.36
N ALA A 57 -12.15 3.64 12.03
CA ALA A 57 -13.29 2.99 11.40
C ALA A 57 -13.84 3.80 10.21
N THR A 58 -13.93 5.13 10.32
CA THR A 58 -14.38 5.98 9.20
C THR A 58 -13.42 5.96 8.01
N ALA A 59 -12.10 5.98 8.28
CA ALA A 59 -11.08 5.89 7.22
C ALA A 59 -11.17 4.53 6.50
N GLU A 60 -11.39 3.45 7.24
CA GLU A 60 -11.52 2.11 6.68
C GLU A 60 -12.80 1.93 5.86
N ILE A 61 -13.92 2.49 6.32
CA ILE A 61 -15.16 2.54 5.53
C ILE A 61 -14.95 3.33 4.25
N ALA A 62 -14.25 4.47 4.30
CA ALA A 62 -13.93 5.26 3.12
C ALA A 62 -13.06 4.47 2.12
N ALA A 63 -12.05 3.75 2.61
CA ALA A 63 -11.22 2.85 1.79
C ALA A 63 -12.09 1.80 1.07
N ALA A 64 -12.91 1.07 1.83
CA ALA A 64 -13.80 0.05 1.29
C ALA A 64 -14.79 0.61 0.26
N MET A 65 -15.32 1.80 0.50
CA MET A 65 -16.26 2.47 -0.40
C MET A 65 -15.58 2.87 -1.72
N VAL A 66 -14.41 3.50 -1.66
CA VAL A 66 -13.67 3.93 -2.86
C VAL A 66 -13.30 2.72 -3.72
N ILE A 67 -12.74 1.68 -3.09
CA ILE A 67 -12.34 0.44 -3.78
C ILE A 67 -13.57 -0.26 -4.36
N GLY A 68 -14.63 -0.43 -3.56
CA GLY A 68 -15.84 -1.11 -3.97
C GLY A 68 -16.52 -0.44 -5.17
N ILE A 69 -16.67 0.90 -5.14
CA ILE A 69 -17.25 1.66 -6.25
C ILE A 69 -16.39 1.52 -7.51
N ALA A 70 -15.07 1.60 -7.39
CA ALA A 70 -14.16 1.45 -8.51
C ALA A 70 -14.29 0.06 -9.16
N VAL A 71 -14.27 -0.99 -8.34
CA VAL A 71 -14.43 -2.38 -8.81
C VAL A 71 -15.78 -2.57 -9.53
N ILE A 72 -16.88 -2.12 -8.94
CA ILE A 72 -18.22 -2.22 -9.56
C ILE A 72 -18.24 -1.51 -10.92
N ARG A 73 -17.73 -0.27 -10.98
CA ARG A 73 -17.65 0.48 -12.24
C ARG A 73 -16.80 -0.24 -13.28
N GLY A 74 -15.64 -0.76 -12.87
CA GLY A 74 -14.74 -1.52 -13.75
C GLY A 74 -15.43 -2.75 -14.34
N ILE A 75 -16.16 -3.51 -13.52
CA ILE A 75 -16.92 -4.69 -13.96
C ILE A 75 -18.02 -4.29 -14.95
N LEU A 76 -18.81 -3.25 -14.64
CA LEU A 76 -19.90 -2.79 -15.51
C LEU A 76 -19.37 -2.35 -16.89
N VAL A 77 -18.28 -1.59 -16.92
CA VAL A 77 -17.64 -1.17 -18.17
C VAL A 77 -17.08 -2.37 -18.94
N TYR A 78 -16.42 -3.30 -18.26
CA TYR A 78 -15.87 -4.49 -18.89
C TYR A 78 -16.96 -5.37 -19.54
N VAL A 79 -18.03 -5.68 -18.79
CA VAL A 79 -19.12 -6.54 -19.24
C VAL A 79 -19.92 -5.89 -20.37
N SER A 80 -20.30 -4.62 -20.24
CA SER A 80 -21.05 -3.90 -21.28
C SER A 80 -20.28 -3.81 -22.61
N ARG A 81 -18.95 -3.69 -22.54
CA ARG A 81 -18.08 -3.64 -23.71
C ARG A 81 -17.88 -5.01 -24.35
N ASN A 82 -17.80 -6.08 -23.56
CA ASN A 82 -17.68 -7.44 -24.10
C ASN A 82 -18.92 -7.84 -24.91
N PHE A 83 -20.08 -7.30 -24.56
CA PHE A 83 -21.34 -7.51 -25.30
C PHE A 83 -21.45 -6.67 -26.59
N SER A 84 -20.78 -5.53 -26.66
CA SER A 84 -20.69 -4.70 -27.87
C SER A 84 -19.48 -5.10 -28.71
N ARG A 85 -19.69 -5.82 -29.83
CA ARG A 85 -18.69 -6.26 -30.82
C ARG A 85 -17.98 -5.11 -31.59
N SER A 86 -17.64 -3.99 -30.95
CA SER A 86 -16.93 -2.89 -31.59
C SER A 86 -15.41 -3.00 -31.41
N LYS A 87 -14.69 -2.92 -32.52
CA LYS A 87 -13.30 -3.31 -32.77
C LYS A 87 -12.23 -2.38 -32.17
N GLN A 88 -12.57 -1.56 -31.18
CA GLN A 88 -11.69 -0.56 -30.57
C GLN A 88 -11.24 -1.05 -29.18
N TYR A 89 -10.45 -2.14 -29.19
CA TYR A 89 -10.21 -3.01 -28.03
C TYR A 89 -8.98 -2.60 -27.19
N PHE A 90 -8.06 -1.81 -27.74
CA PHE A 90 -6.74 -1.59 -27.12
C PHE A 90 -6.67 -0.36 -26.21
N ASP A 91 -7.24 0.78 -26.59
CA ASP A 91 -7.05 2.04 -25.85
C ASP A 91 -7.95 2.16 -24.59
N SER A 92 -9.12 1.52 -24.62
CA SER A 92 -10.13 1.70 -23.57
C SER A 92 -9.92 0.82 -22.34
N THR A 93 -9.28 -0.34 -22.50
CA THR A 93 -8.98 -1.26 -21.39
C THR A 93 -7.90 -0.67 -20.50
N GLU A 94 -6.94 0.06 -21.08
CA GLU A 94 -5.89 0.76 -20.36
C GLU A 94 -6.46 1.88 -19.48
N LEU A 95 -7.42 2.67 -20.00
CA LEU A 95 -8.10 3.70 -19.22
C LEU A 95 -8.86 3.13 -18.01
N VAL A 96 -9.53 1.99 -18.16
CA VAL A 96 -10.21 1.31 -17.04
C VAL A 96 -9.19 0.84 -16.00
N ARG A 97 -8.06 0.25 -16.44
CA ARG A 97 -6.98 -0.17 -15.53
C ARG A 97 -6.36 1.02 -14.79
N LEU A 98 -6.09 2.13 -15.47
CA LEU A 98 -5.58 3.36 -14.87
C LEU A 98 -6.53 3.93 -13.82
N GLN A 99 -7.83 3.99 -14.12
CA GLN A 99 -8.83 4.48 -13.16
C GLN A 99 -8.95 3.56 -11.93
N LEU A 100 -9.00 2.24 -12.15
CA LEU A 100 -9.00 1.26 -11.06
C LEU A 100 -7.73 1.39 -10.20
N GLY A 101 -6.56 1.47 -10.83
CA GLY A 101 -5.28 1.63 -10.13
C GLY A 101 -5.25 2.87 -9.24
N ARG A 102 -5.72 4.03 -9.74
CA ARG A 102 -5.81 5.27 -8.95
C ARG A 102 -6.74 5.12 -7.74
N SER A 103 -7.90 4.49 -7.92
CA SER A 103 -8.83 4.27 -6.81
C SER A 103 -8.31 3.27 -5.78
N LEU A 104 -7.57 2.24 -6.22
CA LEU A 104 -6.92 1.30 -5.31
C LEU A 104 -5.84 1.99 -4.46
N VAL A 105 -5.00 2.83 -5.08
CA VAL A 105 -3.98 3.61 -4.35
C VAL A 105 -4.64 4.51 -3.30
N LEU A 106 -5.69 5.24 -3.68
CA LEU A 106 -6.42 6.10 -2.73
C LEU A 106 -7.06 5.30 -1.58
N GLY A 107 -7.64 4.14 -1.88
CA GLY A 107 -8.19 3.25 -0.85
C GLY A 107 -7.10 2.77 0.12
N LEU A 108 -5.93 2.43 -0.40
CA LEU A 108 -4.78 2.03 0.42
C LEU A 108 -4.29 3.17 1.32
N GLU A 109 -4.30 4.42 0.86
CA GLU A 109 -3.94 5.58 1.70
C GLU A 109 -4.88 5.72 2.90
N PHE A 110 -6.18 5.52 2.71
CA PHE A 110 -7.16 5.52 3.80
C PHE A 110 -6.99 4.34 4.76
N SER A 111 -6.72 3.14 4.26
CA SER A 111 -6.44 1.97 5.11
C SER A 111 -5.18 2.19 5.96
N VAL A 112 -4.10 2.71 5.37
CA VAL A 112 -2.87 3.04 6.12
C VAL A 112 -3.14 4.11 7.18
N ALA A 113 -3.97 5.11 6.90
CA ALA A 113 -4.36 6.10 7.90
C ALA A 113 -5.12 5.46 9.08
N SER A 114 -6.05 4.53 8.81
CA SER A 114 -6.74 3.74 9.85
C SER A 114 -5.73 2.98 10.73
N ASP A 115 -4.75 2.34 10.13
CA ASP A 115 -3.75 1.53 10.84
C ASP A 115 -2.80 2.36 11.70
N ILE A 116 -2.38 3.53 11.21
CA ILE A 116 -1.57 4.49 11.97
C ILE A 116 -2.36 4.97 13.20
N LEU A 117 -3.64 5.31 13.02
CA LEU A 117 -4.53 5.74 14.10
C LEU A 117 -4.66 4.64 15.18
N ARG A 118 -4.93 3.39 14.79
CA ARG A 118 -5.02 2.26 15.73
C ARG A 118 -3.72 2.01 16.50
N THR A 119 -2.58 2.15 15.82
CA THR A 119 -1.27 1.93 16.46
C THR A 119 -0.91 3.05 17.44
N ALA A 120 -1.41 4.27 17.22
CA ALA A 120 -1.13 5.41 18.10
C ALA A 120 -1.76 5.31 19.50
N VAL A 121 -2.87 4.58 19.66
CA VAL A 121 -3.61 4.49 20.94
C VAL A 121 -3.32 3.27 21.79
N ALA A 122 -2.93 2.15 21.17
CA ALA A 122 -2.64 0.93 21.92
C ALA A 122 -1.46 0.19 21.29
N PRO A 123 -0.20 0.57 21.56
CA PRO A 123 0.95 -0.20 21.10
C PRO A 123 1.04 -1.53 21.88
N THR A 124 0.32 -2.56 21.42
CA THR A 124 0.49 -3.95 21.89
C THR A 124 1.47 -4.69 20.96
N ARG A 125 2.03 -5.82 21.44
CA ARG A 125 2.99 -6.63 20.64
C ARG A 125 2.44 -7.00 19.27
N ASP A 126 1.17 -7.37 19.20
CA ASP A 126 0.48 -7.70 17.94
C ASP A 126 0.29 -6.47 17.04
N HIS A 127 0.10 -5.28 17.61
CA HIS A 127 -0.03 -4.05 16.82
C HIS A 127 1.32 -3.62 16.22
N ILE A 128 2.44 -3.80 16.91
CA ILE A 128 3.78 -3.53 16.36
C ILE A 128 4.06 -4.46 15.16
N LEU A 129 3.72 -5.74 15.28
CA LEU A 129 3.86 -6.71 14.18
C LEU A 129 2.92 -6.38 13.01
N THR A 130 1.69 -5.96 13.29
CA THR A 130 0.71 -5.56 12.26
C THR A 130 1.18 -4.31 11.51
N LEU A 131 1.62 -3.27 12.23
CA LEU A 131 2.20 -2.06 11.63
C LEU A 131 3.45 -2.41 10.81
N GLY A 132 4.32 -3.28 11.33
CA GLY A 132 5.48 -3.80 10.61
C GLY A 132 5.10 -4.46 9.27
N ALA A 133 4.06 -5.31 9.28
CA ALA A 133 3.55 -5.97 8.08
C ALA A 133 2.95 -4.98 7.06
N ILE A 134 2.22 -3.95 7.52
CA ILE A 134 1.61 -2.93 6.65
C ILE A 134 2.69 -2.07 5.98
N VAL A 135 3.70 -1.63 6.73
CA VAL A 135 4.81 -0.85 6.17
C VAL A 135 5.56 -1.68 5.13
N LEU A 136 5.83 -2.96 5.43
CA LEU A 136 6.42 -3.93 4.49
C LEU A 136 5.61 -4.04 3.20
N LEU A 137 4.30 -4.23 3.31
CA LEU A 137 3.39 -4.35 2.18
C LEU A 137 3.41 -3.08 1.32
N ARG A 138 3.41 -1.89 1.94
CA ARG A 138 3.50 -0.60 1.24
C ARG A 138 4.81 -0.45 0.49
N THR A 139 5.94 -0.81 1.10
CA THR A 139 7.25 -0.78 0.44
C THR A 139 7.28 -1.72 -0.76
N LEU A 140 6.75 -2.93 -0.62
CA LEU A 140 6.69 -3.90 -1.72
C LEU A 140 5.79 -3.40 -2.86
N LEU A 141 4.60 -2.88 -2.56
CA LEU A 141 3.67 -2.36 -3.57
C LEU A 141 4.26 -1.17 -4.32
N ASN A 142 4.81 -0.19 -3.60
CA ASN A 142 5.46 0.96 -4.22
C ASN A 142 6.64 0.53 -5.10
N TYR A 143 7.45 -0.41 -4.64
CA TYR A 143 8.55 -0.96 -5.43
C TYR A 143 8.07 -1.62 -6.73
N PHE A 144 7.02 -2.45 -6.67
CA PHE A 144 6.47 -3.09 -7.86
C PHE A 144 5.88 -2.07 -8.85
N LEU A 145 5.13 -1.08 -8.35
CA LEU A 145 4.56 -0.03 -9.18
C LEU A 145 5.64 0.80 -9.88
N GLU A 146 6.66 1.23 -9.15
CA GLU A 146 7.76 2.02 -9.71
C GLU A 146 8.52 1.23 -10.78
N ARG A 147 8.72 -0.07 -10.57
CA ARG A 147 9.34 -0.95 -11.56
C ARG A 147 8.47 -1.12 -12.82
N GLU A 148 7.16 -1.26 -12.66
CA GLU A 148 6.24 -1.40 -13.79
C GLU A 148 6.18 -0.12 -14.62
N ILE A 149 6.14 1.05 -13.96
CA ILE A 149 6.19 2.37 -14.63
C ILE A 149 7.50 2.52 -15.43
N GLN A 150 8.65 2.21 -14.83
CA GLN A 150 9.94 2.28 -15.53
C GLN A 150 10.00 1.36 -16.75
N HIS A 151 9.39 0.17 -16.67
CA HIS A 151 9.35 -0.78 -17.78
C HIS A 151 8.48 -0.26 -18.93
N VAL A 152 7.36 0.39 -18.61
CA VAL A 152 6.48 1.03 -19.59
C VAL A 152 7.18 2.21 -20.25
N GLU A 153 7.84 3.10 -19.50
CA GLU A 153 8.59 4.24 -20.05
C GLU A 153 9.72 3.80 -21.01
N GLN A 154 10.46 2.76 -20.64
CA GLN A 154 11.49 2.17 -21.51
C GLN A 154 10.91 1.60 -22.80
N SER A 155 9.70 1.03 -22.74
CA SER A 155 9.02 0.47 -23.91
C SER A 155 8.61 1.58 -24.90
N TYR A 156 8.18 2.74 -24.41
CA TYR A 156 7.90 3.92 -25.25
C TYR A 156 9.17 4.51 -25.89
N GLN A 157 10.26 4.66 -25.14
CA GLN A 157 11.52 5.18 -25.69
C GLN A 157 12.14 4.27 -26.76
N ASN A 158 11.97 2.95 -26.62
CA ASN A 158 12.46 2.01 -27.62
C ASN A 158 11.60 2.02 -28.89
N ALA A 159 10.28 2.23 -28.79
CA ALA A 159 9.40 2.35 -29.94
C ALA A 159 9.70 3.61 -30.78
N GLU A 160 9.96 4.75 -30.13
CA GLU A 160 10.28 6.03 -30.78
C GLU A 160 11.65 5.98 -31.51
N LYS A 161 12.60 5.19 -31.00
CA LYS A 161 13.91 4.97 -31.65
C LYS A 161 13.84 4.12 -32.92
N HIS A 162 12.82 3.29 -33.09
CA HIS A 162 12.65 2.44 -34.27
C HIS A 162 11.84 3.11 -35.39
N GLU A 163 11.12 4.20 -35.09
CA GLU A 163 10.41 5.01 -36.10
C GLU A 163 11.34 6.02 -36.80
N ASN A 164 12.50 6.32 -36.20
CA ASN A 164 13.47 7.32 -36.69
C ASN A 164 14.69 6.72 -37.44
N ILE A 165 14.59 5.48 -37.93
CA ILE A 165 15.61 4.80 -38.76
C ILE A 165 14.94 4.29 -40.04
#